data_AF-A0A952Z7E4-F1
#
_entry.id   AF-A0A952Z7E4-F1
#
_cell.length_a   1.000
_cell.length_b   1.000
_cell.length_c   1.000
_cell.angle_alpha   90.00
_cell.angle_beta   90.00
_cell.angle_gamma   90.00
#
_symmetry.space_group_name_H-M   'P 1'
#
loop_
_entity.id
_entity.type
_entity.pdbx_description
1 polymer ?
#
loop_
_entity_poly.entity_id
_entity_poly.type
_entity_poly.pdbx_seq_one_letter_code
_entity_poly.pdbx_strand_id
1 'polypeptide(L)'
;MNGQKLVQNDFTGEWKTEKVSKAEGIKPGVYNLYNAVDADQSKNNIGEVIHIDKKENVLYQKNGSQYIKHDLSCFDQIPETGHMMNIKYENNKTSTTEVSNKLIQKIKL
;
A
#
# COMPACT_ATOMS: atom_id res chain seq x y z
N MET A 1 5.18 11.98 3.51
CA MET A 1 4.59 12.50 2.25
C MET A 1 4.25 13.96 2.41
N ASN A 2 4.73 14.85 1.54
CA ASN A 2 4.44 16.29 1.55
C ASN A 2 4.28 16.86 0.11
N GLY A 3 3.78 16.05 -0.82
CA GLY A 3 3.91 16.27 -2.26
C GLY A 3 5.13 15.55 -2.85
N GLN A 4 6.17 15.35 -2.04
CA GLN A 4 7.20 14.36 -2.26
C GLN A 4 7.00 13.15 -1.33
N LYS A 5 7.52 12.01 -1.77
CA LYS A 5 7.63 10.78 -1.00
C LYS A 5 9.05 10.65 -0.46
N LEU A 6 9.16 10.62 0.85
CA LEU A 6 10.40 10.35 1.56
C LEU A 6 10.26 8.96 2.16
N VAL A 7 11.10 8.02 1.73
CA VAL A 7 11.25 6.71 2.39
C VAL A 7 12.34 6.87 3.42
N GLN A 8 12.02 6.54 4.67
CA GLN A 8 12.92 6.70 5.80
C GLN A 8 12.91 5.42 6.63
N ASN A 9 14.08 5.05 7.14
CA ASN A 9 14.23 3.96 8.10
C ASN A 9 14.89 4.50 9.37
N ASP A 10 14.54 3.90 10.50
CA ASP A 10 15.24 4.11 11.75
C ASP A 10 16.58 3.37 11.71
N PHE A 11 17.66 4.11 11.87
CA PHE A 11 18.99 3.57 12.12
C PHE A 11 19.47 4.10 13.47
N THR A 12 19.52 3.22 14.46
CA THR A 12 20.02 3.52 15.81
C THR A 12 19.28 4.66 16.52
N GLY A 13 17.97 4.79 16.32
CA GLY A 13 17.15 5.85 16.92
C GLY A 13 17.13 7.17 16.14
N GLU A 14 17.80 7.22 14.99
CA GLU A 14 17.75 8.35 14.06
C GLU A 14 17.05 7.95 12.77
N TRP A 15 16.07 8.74 12.36
CA TRP A 15 15.40 8.57 11.07
C TRP A 15 16.30 9.07 9.95
N LYS A 16 16.69 8.16 9.04
CA LYS A 16 17.48 8.49 7.85
C LYS A 16 16.62 8.39 6.60
N THR A 17 16.70 9.40 5.75
CA THR A 17 16.04 9.38 4.44
C THR A 17 16.87 8.55 3.46
N GLU A 18 16.29 7.46 2.98
CA GLU A 18 16.93 6.57 2.00
C GLU A 18 16.64 6.98 0.57
N LYS A 19 15.41 7.47 0.32
CA LYS A 19 14.96 7.82 -1.03
C LYS A 19 13.94 8.93 -1.00
N VAL A 20 14.05 9.84 -1.99
CA VAL A 20 13.05 10.86 -2.27
C VAL A 20 12.50 10.65 -3.68
N SER A 21 11.19 10.66 -3.83
CA SER A 21 10.49 10.58 -5.12
C SER A 21 9.23 11.45 -5.13
N LYS A 22 8.47 11.46 -6.22
CA LYS A 22 7.13 12.06 -6.22
C LYS A 22 6.17 11.19 -5.39
N ALA A 23 5.16 11.82 -4.80
CA ALA A 23 4.15 11.15 -3.99
C ALA A 23 3.01 10.50 -4.80
N GLU A 24 2.99 10.68 -6.13
CA GLU A 24 2.06 10.01 -7.06
C GLU A 24 0.60 9.99 -6.58
N GLY A 25 0.06 11.17 -6.24
CA GLY A 25 -1.35 11.31 -5.83
C GLY A 25 -1.65 10.92 -4.37
N ILE A 26 -0.70 10.36 -3.63
CA ILE A 26 -0.87 10.02 -2.21
C ILE A 26 -0.94 11.31 -1.38
N LYS A 27 -1.93 11.36 -0.47
CA LYS A 27 -2.13 12.50 0.42
C LYS A 27 -0.90 12.79 1.31
N PRO A 28 -0.67 14.06 1.68
CA PRO A 28 0.34 14.38 2.68
C PRO A 28 0.08 13.67 4.01
N GLY A 29 1.15 13.25 4.69
CA GLY A 29 1.07 12.52 5.95
C GLY A 29 2.30 11.65 6.23
N VAL A 30 2.33 11.10 7.45
CA VAL A 30 3.30 10.09 7.89
C VAL A 30 2.62 8.72 7.80
N TYR A 31 3.28 7.78 7.13
CA TYR A 31 2.75 6.45 6.86
C TYR A 31 3.68 5.45 7.55
N ASN A 32 3.29 4.97 8.73
CA ASN A 32 4.14 4.09 9.54
C ASN A 32 3.98 2.63 9.11
N LEU A 33 4.91 2.16 8.27
CA LEU A 33 4.90 0.81 7.72
C LEU A 33 5.44 -0.26 8.68
N TYR A 34 6.10 0.12 9.78
CA TYR A 34 6.58 -0.83 10.80
C TYR A 34 5.45 -1.65 11.43
N ASN A 35 4.25 -1.07 11.49
CA ASN A 35 3.06 -1.72 12.06
C ASN A 35 2.16 -2.35 10.99
N ALA A 36 2.67 -2.54 9.77
CA ALA A 36 1.90 -3.20 8.72
C ALA A 36 1.67 -4.67 9.09
N VAL A 37 0.45 -5.14 8.86
CA VAL A 37 0.08 -6.54 9.03
C VAL A 37 0.09 -7.24 7.67
N ASP A 38 0.39 -8.54 7.64
CA ASP A 38 0.31 -9.30 6.40
C ASP A 38 -1.15 -9.39 5.91
N ALA A 39 -1.33 -9.42 4.58
CA ALA A 39 -2.64 -9.49 3.97
C ALA A 39 -3.40 -10.76 4.36
N ASP A 40 -4.69 -10.59 4.68
CA ASP A 40 -5.61 -11.70 4.84
C ASP A 40 -6.04 -12.20 3.46
N GLN A 41 -5.45 -13.31 3.03
CA GLN A 41 -5.69 -13.89 1.71
C GLN A 41 -7.11 -14.46 1.55
N SER A 42 -7.86 -14.65 2.65
CA SER A 42 -9.24 -15.14 2.61
C SER A 42 -10.28 -14.04 2.32
N LYS A 43 -9.86 -12.76 2.30
CA LYS A 43 -10.75 -11.60 2.19
C LYS A 43 -10.35 -10.68 1.05
N ASN A 44 -11.27 -9.76 0.75
CA ASN A 44 -10.97 -8.61 -0.10
C ASN A 44 -10.12 -7.61 0.70
N ASN A 45 -8.93 -7.30 0.20
CA ASN A 45 -8.06 -6.27 0.78
C ASN A 45 -8.27 -4.97 0.01
N ILE A 46 -9.14 -4.11 0.54
CA ILE A 46 -9.52 -2.83 -0.10
C ILE A 46 -8.79 -1.68 0.58
N GLY A 47 -8.08 -0.87 -0.21
CA GLY A 47 -7.32 0.25 0.30
C GLY A 47 -6.45 0.93 -0.76
N GLU A 48 -5.89 2.08 -0.40
CA GLU A 48 -5.00 2.87 -1.26
C GLU A 48 -3.61 2.24 -1.29
N VAL A 49 -3.04 2.02 -2.48
CA VAL A 49 -1.66 1.54 -2.61
C VAL A 49 -0.70 2.69 -2.33
N ILE A 50 0.08 2.59 -1.27
CA ILE A 50 0.90 3.72 -0.77
C ILE A 50 2.40 3.54 -1.02
N HIS A 51 2.88 2.30 -1.14
CA HIS A 51 4.29 2.04 -1.41
C HIS A 51 4.50 0.66 -2.01
N ILE A 52 5.32 0.59 -3.06
CA ILE A 52 5.92 -0.65 -3.53
C ILE A 52 7.40 -0.60 -3.16
N ASP A 53 7.85 -1.57 -2.37
CA ASP A 53 9.25 -1.77 -2.05
C ASP A 53 9.76 -2.98 -2.85
N LYS A 54 10.48 -2.70 -3.93
CA LYS A 54 11.06 -3.74 -4.80
C LYS A 54 12.26 -4.44 -4.16
N LYS A 55 12.90 -3.83 -3.16
CA LYS A 55 14.05 -4.43 -2.46
C LYS A 55 13.58 -5.54 -1.54
N GLU A 56 12.53 -5.26 -0.76
CA GLU A 56 11.91 -6.23 0.15
C GLU A 56 10.82 -7.08 -0.54
N ASN A 57 10.58 -6.86 -1.83
CA ASN A 57 9.56 -7.53 -2.64
C ASN A 57 8.14 -7.47 -2.04
N VAL A 58 7.73 -6.28 -1.60
CA VAL A 58 6.41 -6.07 -0.95
C VAL A 58 5.67 -4.85 -1.50
N LEU A 59 4.34 -4.94 -1.46
CA LEU A 59 3.42 -3.83 -1.68
C LEU A 59 2.68 -3.49 -0.39
N TYR A 60 2.61 -2.21 -0.06
CA TYR A 60 1.88 -1.68 1.08
C TYR A 60 0.60 -0.98 0.64
N GLN A 61 -0.50 -1.38 1.27
CA GLN A 61 -1.82 -0.81 1.09
C GLN A 61 -2.28 -0.16 2.41
N LYS A 62 -3.04 0.93 2.34
CA LYS A 62 -3.64 1.59 3.50
C LYS A 62 -5.16 1.46 3.47
N ASN A 63 -5.74 0.91 4.53
CA ASN A 63 -7.18 0.88 4.76
C ASN A 63 -7.51 1.54 6.11
N GLY A 64 -8.09 2.74 6.08
CA GLY A 64 -8.34 3.50 7.29
C GLY A 64 -7.04 3.80 8.03
N SER A 65 -6.89 3.32 9.26
CA SER A 65 -5.66 3.43 10.07
C SER A 65 -4.71 2.23 9.93
N GLN A 66 -5.15 1.14 9.28
CA GLN A 66 -4.35 -0.07 9.11
C GLN A 66 -3.49 -0.01 7.84
N TYR A 67 -2.28 -0.55 7.95
CA TYR A 67 -1.38 -0.80 6.83
C TYR A 67 -1.33 -2.30 6.58
N ILE A 68 -1.51 -2.70 5.33
CA ILE A 68 -1.54 -4.08 4.90
C ILE A 68 -0.32 -4.30 4.00
N LYS A 69 0.45 -5.36 4.26
CA LYS A 69 1.62 -5.77 3.49
C LYS A 69 1.26 -6.97 2.63
N HIS A 70 1.58 -6.88 1.34
CA HIS A 70 1.36 -7.91 0.35
C HIS A 70 2.70 -8.38 -0.21
N ASP A 71 2.87 -9.68 -0.40
CA ASP A 71 4.01 -10.24 -1.14
C ASP A 71 3.87 -9.92 -2.63
N LEU A 72 4.85 -9.20 -3.17
CA LEU A 72 4.85 -8.74 -4.56
C LEU A 72 4.98 -9.90 -5.56
N SER A 73 5.50 -11.06 -5.15
CA SER A 73 5.62 -12.25 -6.00
C SER A 73 4.27 -12.85 -6.42
N CYS A 74 3.21 -12.54 -5.67
CA CYS A 74 1.85 -12.95 -5.99
C CYS A 74 1.22 -12.13 -7.14
N PHE A 75 1.84 -11.01 -7.54
CA PHE A 75 1.29 -10.09 -8.53
C PHE A 75 1.88 -10.34 -9.92
N ASP A 76 1.00 -10.67 -10.88
CA ASP A 76 1.39 -10.72 -12.30
C ASP A 76 1.48 -9.30 -12.89
N GLN A 77 0.64 -8.38 -12.39
CA GLN A 77 0.70 -6.96 -12.68
C GLN A 77 0.67 -6.18 -11.38
N ILE A 78 1.69 -5.34 -11.17
CA ILE A 78 1.82 -4.52 -9.96
C ILE A 78 0.96 -3.26 -10.13
N PRO A 79 0.01 -2.97 -9.21
CA PRO A 79 -0.78 -1.74 -9.24
C PRO A 79 0.07 -0.47 -9.08
N GLU A 80 -0.42 0.65 -9.59
CA GLU A 80 0.22 1.95 -9.37
C GLU A 80 -0.10 2.49 -7.96
N THR A 81 0.83 3.27 -7.41
CA THR A 81 0.63 3.97 -6.13
C THR A 81 -0.38 5.11 -6.27
N GLY A 82 -1.10 5.42 -5.19
CA GLY A 82 -2.13 6.47 -5.16
C GLY A 82 -3.52 5.99 -5.57
N HIS A 83 -3.63 4.79 -6.12
CA HIS A 83 -4.91 4.19 -6.52
C HIS A 83 -5.55 3.38 -5.40
N MET A 84 -6.87 3.45 -5.31
CA MET A 84 -7.65 2.59 -4.42
C MET A 84 -7.88 1.25 -5.10
N MET A 85 -7.32 0.18 -4.53
CA MET A 85 -7.39 -1.16 -5.11
C MET A 85 -8.16 -2.10 -4.20
N ASN A 86 -8.83 -3.08 -4.81
CA ASN A 86 -9.23 -4.32 -4.17
C ASN A 86 -8.25 -5.41 -4.61
N ILE A 87 -7.51 -5.98 -3.66
CA ILE A 87 -6.55 -7.05 -3.89
C ILE A 87 -7.14 -8.33 -3.29
N LYS A 88 -7.40 -9.31 -4.15
CA LYS A 88 -7.90 -10.64 -3.77
C LYS A 88 -6.89 -11.70 -4.12
N TYR A 89 -6.85 -12.77 -3.35
CA TYR A 89 -5.97 -13.90 -3.58
C TYR A 89 -6.74 -15.11 -4.08
N GLU A 90 -6.27 -15.72 -5.15
CA GLU A 90 -6.75 -16.97 -5.71
C GLU A 90 -5.53 -17.82 -6.10
N ASN A 91 -5.41 -19.02 -5.53
CA ASN A 91 -4.28 -19.94 -5.81
C ASN A 91 -2.89 -19.28 -5.68
N ASN A 92 -2.65 -18.50 -4.61
CA ASN A 92 -1.41 -17.75 -4.35
C ASN A 92 -1.07 -16.66 -5.38
N LYS A 93 -2.01 -16.31 -6.25
CA LYS A 93 -1.91 -15.17 -7.18
C LYS A 93 -2.94 -14.11 -6.82
N THR A 94 -2.64 -12.87 -7.16
CA THR A 94 -3.54 -11.75 -6.90
C THR A 94 -4.36 -11.39 -8.12
N SER A 95 -5.65 -11.15 -7.92
CA SER A 95 -6.47 -10.37 -8.84
C SER A 95 -6.67 -8.97 -8.24
N THR A 96 -6.38 -7.94 -9.05
CA THR A 96 -6.43 -6.54 -8.62
C THR A 96 -7.49 -5.78 -9.40
N THR A 97 -8.41 -5.12 -8.71
CA THR A 97 -9.43 -4.27 -9.34
C THR A 97 -9.39 -2.88 -8.74
N GLU A 98 -9.33 -1.84 -9.57
CA GLU A 98 -9.43 -0.47 -9.08
C GLU A 98 -10.85 -0.18 -8.57
N VAL A 99 -10.95 0.40 -7.38
CA VAL A 99 -12.21 0.73 -6.74
C VAL A 99 -12.47 2.23 -6.90
N SER A 100 -13.50 2.59 -7.65
CA SER A 100 -13.89 3.99 -7.75
C SER A 100 -14.37 4.54 -6.40
N ASN A 101 -14.07 5.82 -6.13
CA ASN A 101 -14.51 6.52 -4.92
C ASN A 101 -16.05 6.47 -4.71
N LYS A 102 -16.84 6.33 -5.79
CA LYS A 102 -18.31 6.19 -5.72
C LYS A 102 -18.77 4.85 -5.11
N LEU A 103 -18.02 3.75 -5.31
CA LEU A 103 -18.37 2.43 -4.77
C LEU A 103 -18.06 2.34 -3.27
N ILE A 104 -17.00 3.01 -2.81
CA ILE A 104 -16.56 3.04 -1.41
C ILE A 104 -17.62 3.70 -0.50
N GLN A 105 -18.28 4.76 -0.98
CA GLN A 105 -19.36 5.41 -0.25
C GLN A 105 -20.59 4.52 -0.07
N LYS A 106 -20.84 3.57 -1.01
CA LYS A 106 -21.96 2.61 -0.93
C LYS A 106 -21.68 1.43 -0.01
N ILE A 107 -20.43 1.02 0.16
CA ILE A 107 -20.06 -0.13 1.03
C ILE A 107 -20.00 0.30 2.51
N LYS A 108 -19.89 1.60 2.80
CA LYS A 108 -19.90 2.16 4.16
C LYS A 108 -21.32 2.44 4.72
N LEU A 109 -22.38 1.95 4.06
CA LEU A 109 -23.79 2.09 4.47
C LEU A 109 -24.37 0.73 4.87
#